data_AF-A0A3D3MJA1-F1
#
_entry.id   AF-A0A3D3MJA1-F1
#
_cell.length_a   1.000
_cell.length_b   1.000
_cell.length_c   1.000
_cell.angle_alpha   90.00
_cell.angle_beta   90.00
_cell.angle_gamma   90.00
#
_symmetry.space_group_name_H-M   'P 1'
#
loop_
_entity.id
_entity.type
_entity.pdbx_description
1 polymer ?
#
loop_
_entity_poly.entity_id
_entity_poly.type
_entity_poly.pdbx_seq_one_letter_code
_entity_poly.pdbx_strand_id
1 'polypeptide(L)'
;MNYKTPGVYVEEEVSFPPSVAQVETAIPAFIGYTAVGPKNKPTRISSMLEYEDLFGKANPETFAVAIKGGVATAMQTKVNDYKMYYAMQMYFANGGGPCYIVSVGDYTKPVAVGLPTEEETLLYGLELLKKEDEPTLIVFPDLQSLVPAAADVAAAQAVVPVASYHESVATKAKEAVGFVTDAVAGADVKAAVAAAGTAAATFTVANPGDLDIVRAQAAQTVLDAVKAAAAVAGATVASVKIAAQNVLTAYDKDLTTASDIVGKVTTVSTTLASRAGDLVAIGEAYSVYNKALDHAGSLKDRFVIMDVLGDDATFRNKVSSLHQKYGAAYYPKLKTVLSYDFKDADVSVTGALGIKKLSDLKSANSELYYQAKKAIAAKQVVLAPSSAMAGVYAQVDGTAGVWKSPANVGLNLVDAPAVKISNKEQDLLNVDAVAGKSINA
;
A
#
# COMPACT_ATOMS: atom_id res chain seq x y z
N MET A 1 -22.29 32.43 -57.43
CA MET A 1 -21.24 32.08 -58.40
C MET A 1 -21.54 32.73 -59.75
N ASN A 2 -20.55 32.88 -60.63
CA ASN A 2 -20.68 33.57 -61.93
C ASN A 2 -20.67 32.52 -63.06
N TYR A 3 -21.85 32.02 -63.44
CA TYR A 3 -22.02 30.98 -64.47
C TYR A 3 -21.91 31.60 -65.88
N LYS A 4 -21.00 31.09 -66.71
CA LYS A 4 -20.68 31.67 -68.04
C LYS A 4 -21.19 30.87 -69.24
N THR A 5 -21.95 29.80 -69.03
CA THR A 5 -22.54 29.01 -70.12
C THR A 5 -24.01 28.65 -69.83
N PRO A 6 -24.90 28.64 -70.83
CA PRO A 6 -26.29 28.22 -70.63
C PRO A 6 -26.36 26.71 -70.38
N GLY A 7 -26.94 26.31 -69.24
CA GLY A 7 -27.14 24.92 -68.85
C GLY A 7 -27.92 24.81 -67.54
N VAL A 8 -28.37 23.60 -67.20
CA VAL A 8 -28.96 23.30 -65.88
C VAL A 8 -27.82 22.91 -64.94
N TYR A 9 -27.64 23.69 -63.87
CA TYR A 9 -26.67 23.40 -62.81
C TYR A 9 -27.44 22.94 -61.58
N VAL A 10 -27.05 21.77 -61.05
CA VAL A 10 -27.52 21.29 -59.74
C VAL A 10 -26.38 21.55 -58.76
N GLU A 11 -26.63 22.43 -57.79
CA GLU A 11 -25.76 22.61 -56.63
C GLU A 11 -26.42 21.92 -55.44
N GLU A 12 -25.74 20.93 -54.86
CA GLU A 12 -26.11 20.42 -53.55
C GLU A 12 -25.54 21.37 -52.50
N GLU A 13 -26.39 22.23 -51.93
CA GLU A 13 -26.05 22.86 -50.66
C GLU A 13 -26.17 21.80 -49.57
N VAL A 14 -25.06 21.48 -48.92
CA VAL A 14 -25.01 20.55 -47.78
C VAL A 14 -25.69 21.24 -46.58
N SER A 15 -27.02 21.16 -46.52
CA SER A 15 -27.85 21.89 -45.54
C SER A 15 -27.97 21.18 -44.18
N PHE A 16 -27.33 20.03 -43.99
CA PHE A 16 -27.33 19.38 -42.68
C PHE A 16 -26.15 19.89 -41.86
N PRO A 17 -26.39 20.58 -40.72
CA PRO A 17 -25.31 20.83 -39.78
C PRO A 17 -24.66 19.48 -39.41
N PRO A 18 -23.35 19.43 -39.16
CA PRO A 18 -22.70 18.19 -38.76
C PRO A 18 -23.45 17.61 -37.57
N SER A 19 -23.90 16.36 -37.70
CA SER A 19 -24.51 15.64 -36.58
C SER A 19 -23.48 15.56 -35.47
N VAL A 20 -23.75 16.20 -34.33
CA VAL A 20 -22.90 16.08 -33.14
C VAL A 20 -23.20 14.72 -32.55
N ALA A 21 -22.29 13.76 -32.76
CA ALA A 21 -22.36 12.47 -32.05
C ALA A 21 -22.17 12.73 -30.55
N GLN A 22 -22.89 11.98 -29.71
CA GLN A 22 -22.67 12.00 -28.27
C GLN A 22 -21.30 11.37 -28.01
N VAL A 23 -20.30 12.19 -27.71
CA VAL A 23 -18.94 11.75 -27.35
C VAL A 23 -18.84 11.65 -25.84
N GLU A 24 -18.09 10.68 -25.34
CA GLU A 24 -17.80 10.55 -23.90
C GLU A 24 -17.12 11.83 -23.39
N THR A 25 -17.70 12.49 -22.39
CA THR A 25 -17.27 13.83 -21.94
C THR A 25 -16.26 13.80 -20.80
N ALA A 26 -16.15 12.68 -20.09
CA ALA A 26 -15.26 12.48 -18.96
C ALA A 26 -14.35 11.26 -19.20
N ILE A 27 -13.33 11.44 -20.03
CA ILE A 27 -12.30 10.43 -20.30
C ILE A 27 -11.05 10.82 -19.48
N PRO A 28 -10.76 10.15 -18.36
CA PRO A 28 -9.58 10.45 -17.57
C PRO A 28 -8.30 9.87 -18.16
N ALA A 29 -7.20 10.58 -17.95
CA ALA A 29 -5.85 10.06 -18.05
C ALA A 29 -5.25 9.87 -16.66
N PHE A 30 -4.88 8.63 -16.35
CA PHE A 30 -4.17 8.26 -15.15
C PHE A 30 -2.67 8.18 -15.43
N ILE A 31 -1.89 9.05 -14.77
CA ILE A 31 -0.44 9.13 -14.93
C ILE A 31 0.24 8.56 -13.69
N GLY A 32 1.11 7.56 -13.87
CA GLY A 32 1.83 6.90 -12.78
C GLY A 32 2.52 5.60 -13.21
N TYR A 33 2.74 4.70 -12.26
CA TYR A 33 3.58 3.52 -12.43
C TYR A 33 2.75 2.23 -12.51
N THR A 34 3.16 1.30 -13.36
CA THR A 34 2.47 0.02 -13.58
C THR A 34 3.43 -1.15 -13.43
N ALA A 35 2.94 -2.39 -13.33
CA ALA A 35 3.85 -3.54 -13.19
C ALA A 35 4.62 -3.80 -14.49
N VAL A 36 3.89 -3.73 -15.59
CA VAL A 36 4.35 -3.99 -16.97
C VAL A 36 3.61 -3.05 -17.93
N GLY A 37 3.79 -3.26 -19.22
CA GLY A 37 3.03 -2.60 -20.27
C GLY A 37 3.85 -1.60 -21.10
N PRO A 38 3.20 -0.95 -22.09
CA PRO A 38 3.85 0.03 -22.94
C PRO A 38 4.24 1.27 -22.11
N LYS A 39 5.52 1.36 -21.77
CA LYS A 39 6.09 2.51 -21.07
C LYS A 39 6.06 3.75 -21.96
N ASN A 40 5.82 4.91 -21.35
CA ASN A 40 5.93 6.21 -22.00
C ASN A 40 5.04 6.36 -23.24
N LYS A 41 3.94 5.61 -23.29
CA LYS A 41 2.96 5.63 -24.37
C LYS A 41 1.56 5.68 -23.77
N PRO A 42 0.85 6.82 -23.85
CA PRO A 42 -0.56 6.89 -23.49
C PRO A 42 -1.34 5.78 -24.22
N THR A 43 -2.05 4.97 -23.44
CA THR A 43 -2.75 3.80 -23.95
C THR A 43 -4.18 3.84 -23.46
N ARG A 44 -5.12 3.90 -24.41
CA ARG A 44 -6.56 3.86 -24.14
C ARG A 44 -6.95 2.44 -23.73
N ILE A 45 -7.70 2.33 -22.64
CA ILE A 45 -8.31 1.09 -22.17
C ILE A 45 -9.78 1.35 -21.80
N SER A 46 -10.56 0.28 -21.67
CA SER A 46 -12.01 0.34 -21.45
C SER A 46 -12.47 -0.44 -20.21
N SER A 47 -11.61 -1.24 -19.60
CA SER A 47 -11.99 -2.08 -18.47
C SER A 47 -10.82 -2.40 -17.53
N MET A 48 -11.15 -2.83 -16.31
CA MET A 48 -10.16 -3.33 -15.36
C MET A 48 -9.46 -4.60 -15.84
N LEU A 49 -10.15 -5.47 -16.59
CA LEU A 49 -9.54 -6.68 -17.17
C LEU A 49 -8.45 -6.32 -18.18
N GLU A 50 -8.75 -5.37 -19.07
CA GLU A 50 -7.77 -4.85 -20.04
C GLU A 50 -6.58 -4.17 -19.34
N TYR A 51 -6.83 -3.46 -18.22
CA TYR A 51 -5.75 -2.95 -17.38
C TYR A 51 -4.85 -4.08 -16.88
N GLU A 52 -5.41 -5.14 -16.28
CA GLU A 52 -4.63 -6.26 -15.75
C GLU A 52 -3.81 -6.96 -16.82
N ASP A 53 -4.40 -7.16 -18.01
CA ASP A 53 -3.73 -7.84 -19.12
C ASP A 53 -2.56 -7.01 -19.70
N LEU A 54 -2.72 -5.70 -19.80
CA LEU A 54 -1.72 -4.81 -20.40
C LEU A 54 -0.67 -4.30 -19.40
N PHE A 55 -1.09 -3.97 -18.18
CA PHE A 55 -0.31 -3.22 -17.20
C PHE A 55 0.01 -4.01 -15.93
N GLY A 56 -0.63 -5.17 -15.74
CA GLY A 56 -0.42 -6.06 -14.60
C GLY A 56 -1.14 -5.62 -13.33
N LYS A 57 -0.73 -6.22 -12.20
CA LYS A 57 -1.35 -6.03 -10.87
C LYS A 57 -0.50 -5.14 -9.96
N ALA A 58 -0.99 -4.88 -8.75
CA ALA A 58 -0.23 -4.13 -7.76
C ALA A 58 1.16 -4.73 -7.48
N ASN A 59 2.12 -3.88 -7.09
CA ASN A 59 3.35 -4.37 -6.49
C ASN A 59 3.01 -5.04 -5.16
N PRO A 60 3.38 -6.31 -4.93
CA PRO A 60 3.10 -6.96 -3.67
C PRO A 60 3.71 -6.20 -2.49
N GLU A 61 2.90 -6.02 -1.45
CA GLU A 61 3.36 -5.61 -0.13
C GLU A 61 4.05 -6.79 0.56
N THR A 62 4.93 -6.48 1.51
CA THR A 62 5.48 -7.50 2.41
C THR A 62 4.97 -7.25 3.82
N PHE A 63 4.62 -8.34 4.49
CA PHE A 63 4.16 -8.33 5.87
C PHE A 63 5.07 -9.18 6.76
N ALA A 64 4.96 -8.94 8.05
CA ALA A 64 5.36 -9.88 9.07
C ALA A 64 4.18 -10.18 9.97
N VAL A 65 4.14 -11.38 10.53
CA VAL A 65 3.12 -11.79 11.49
C VAL A 65 3.79 -12.28 12.75
N ALA A 66 3.41 -11.69 13.87
CA ALA A 66 3.84 -12.10 15.18
C ALA A 66 2.70 -12.82 15.91
N ILE A 67 2.97 -14.02 16.40
CA ILE A 67 1.97 -14.88 17.07
C ILE A 67 2.23 -14.88 18.57
N LYS A 68 1.25 -14.47 19.36
CA LYS A 68 1.29 -14.50 20.82
C LYS A 68 0.01 -15.14 21.35
N GLY A 69 0.14 -16.24 22.11
CA GLY A 69 -1.01 -16.91 22.74
C GLY A 69 -2.11 -17.31 21.75
N GLY A 70 -1.73 -17.71 20.52
CA GLY A 70 -2.68 -18.05 19.45
C GLY A 70 -3.26 -16.86 18.67
N VAL A 71 -2.94 -15.62 19.07
CA VAL A 71 -3.39 -14.42 18.37
C VAL A 71 -2.29 -13.93 17.43
N ALA A 72 -2.65 -13.76 16.16
CA ALA A 72 -1.76 -13.23 15.13
C ALA A 72 -1.89 -11.70 15.01
N THR A 73 -0.76 -11.00 15.03
CA THR A 73 -0.68 -9.56 14.77
C THR A 73 0.14 -9.32 13.51
N ALA A 74 -0.46 -8.67 12.50
CA ALA A 74 0.22 -8.34 11.24
C ALA A 74 0.89 -6.96 11.30
N MET A 75 2.09 -6.90 10.73
CA MET A 75 2.94 -5.72 10.63
C MET A 75 3.32 -5.54 9.17
N GLN A 76 3.26 -4.32 8.66
CA GLN A 76 3.69 -4.05 7.30
C GLN A 76 5.21 -3.78 7.30
N THR A 77 5.97 -4.58 6.56
CA THR A 77 7.45 -4.53 6.52
C THR A 77 7.99 -3.83 5.27
N LYS A 78 7.10 -3.47 4.36
CA LYS A 78 7.32 -2.66 3.17
C LYS A 78 6.01 -1.92 2.89
N VAL A 79 6.08 -0.66 2.49
CA VAL A 79 4.92 0.11 2.02
C VAL A 79 5.27 0.60 0.62
N ASN A 80 4.52 0.16 -0.39
CA ASN A 80 4.76 0.61 -1.75
C ASN A 80 4.23 2.02 -2.00
N ASP A 81 4.97 2.76 -2.82
CA ASP A 81 4.55 4.07 -3.32
C ASP A 81 3.52 3.99 -4.46
N TYR A 82 3.39 2.82 -5.08
CA TYR A 82 2.52 2.61 -6.24
C TYR A 82 1.08 2.31 -5.78
N LYS A 83 0.15 3.17 -6.18
CA LYS A 83 -1.30 3.10 -5.91
C LYS A 83 -2.14 3.00 -7.17
N MET A 84 -1.55 3.17 -8.37
CA MET A 84 -2.22 3.08 -9.66
C MET A 84 -3.18 1.89 -9.80
N TYR A 85 -2.75 0.66 -9.52
CA TYR A 85 -3.62 -0.52 -9.65
C TYR A 85 -4.90 -0.43 -8.80
N TYR A 86 -4.77 -0.09 -7.52
CA TYR A 86 -5.92 0.03 -6.62
C TYR A 86 -6.80 1.24 -6.96
N ALA A 87 -6.19 2.33 -7.44
CA ALA A 87 -6.89 3.49 -7.96
C ALA A 87 -7.73 3.15 -9.20
N MET A 88 -7.23 2.30 -10.10
CA MET A 88 -8.02 1.82 -11.24
C MET A 88 -9.20 0.95 -10.80
N GLN A 89 -9.02 0.11 -9.78
CA GLN A 89 -10.14 -0.65 -9.20
C GLN A 89 -11.22 0.31 -8.66
N MET A 90 -10.82 1.37 -7.96
CA MET A 90 -11.75 2.40 -7.47
C MET A 90 -12.45 3.12 -8.63
N TYR A 91 -11.73 3.51 -9.67
CA TYR A 91 -12.29 4.20 -10.83
C TYR A 91 -13.39 3.37 -11.51
N PHE A 92 -13.08 2.13 -11.92
CA PHE A 92 -14.04 1.28 -12.61
C PHE A 92 -15.22 0.88 -11.71
N ALA A 93 -14.99 0.68 -10.40
CA ALA A 93 -16.07 0.37 -9.47
C ALA A 93 -17.03 1.55 -9.25
N ASN A 94 -16.60 2.79 -9.51
CA ASN A 94 -17.41 4.00 -9.33
C ASN A 94 -17.98 4.53 -10.64
N GLY A 95 -18.17 3.67 -11.65
CA GLY A 95 -18.78 4.02 -12.93
C GLY A 95 -17.81 4.56 -13.97
N GLY A 96 -16.51 4.29 -13.79
CA GLY A 96 -15.48 4.58 -14.79
C GLY A 96 -15.76 3.89 -16.13
N GLY A 97 -15.57 4.63 -17.21
CA GLY A 97 -15.61 4.16 -18.59
C GLY A 97 -14.21 4.15 -19.22
N PRO A 98 -14.10 4.34 -20.54
CA PRO A 98 -12.82 4.43 -21.20
C PRO A 98 -11.90 5.50 -20.59
N CYS A 99 -10.63 5.16 -20.49
CA CYS A 99 -9.61 6.02 -19.90
C CYS A 99 -8.25 5.77 -20.55
N TYR A 100 -7.34 6.72 -20.35
CA TYR A 100 -5.95 6.58 -20.76
C TYR A 100 -5.08 6.21 -19.57
N ILE A 101 -4.20 5.24 -19.76
CA ILE A 101 -3.11 4.93 -18.85
C ILE A 101 -1.82 5.49 -19.45
N VAL A 102 -1.16 6.35 -18.68
CA VAL A 102 0.19 6.82 -18.98
C VAL A 102 1.13 6.19 -17.96
N SER A 103 1.62 4.99 -18.31
CA SER A 103 2.65 4.31 -17.52
C SER A 103 3.99 4.99 -17.74
N VAL A 104 4.50 5.69 -16.73
CA VAL A 104 5.80 6.37 -16.80
C VAL A 104 6.95 5.41 -16.49
N GLY A 105 6.73 4.43 -15.62
CA GLY A 105 7.75 3.49 -15.20
C GLY A 105 7.17 2.23 -14.58
N ASP A 106 8.07 1.33 -14.19
CA ASP A 106 7.71 0.09 -13.49
C ASP A 106 8.00 0.18 -11.98
N TYR A 107 7.82 -0.94 -11.28
CA TYR A 107 7.98 -0.99 -9.83
C TYR A 107 9.42 -1.08 -9.32
N THR A 108 10.42 -0.90 -10.20
CA THR A 108 11.84 -1.02 -9.83
C THR A 108 12.43 0.27 -9.25
N LYS A 109 11.81 1.43 -9.50
CA LYS A 109 12.30 2.73 -9.03
C LYS A 109 11.22 3.52 -8.29
N PRO A 110 11.59 4.26 -7.22
CA PRO A 110 10.65 5.12 -6.50
C PRO A 110 9.86 6.05 -7.42
N VAL A 111 8.64 6.39 -7.00
CA VAL A 111 7.82 7.39 -7.67
C VAL A 111 8.57 8.72 -7.70
N ALA A 112 8.69 9.32 -8.88
CA ALA A 112 9.45 10.54 -9.10
C ALA A 112 8.60 11.62 -9.79
N VAL A 113 8.61 12.83 -9.22
CA VAL A 113 8.02 14.02 -9.85
C VAL A 113 8.80 14.38 -11.12
N GLY A 114 10.13 14.55 -10.96
CA GLY A 114 11.12 14.76 -12.02
C GLY A 114 10.85 15.96 -12.94
N LEU A 115 11.51 15.98 -14.09
CA LEU A 115 11.32 16.99 -15.14
C LEU A 115 10.49 16.46 -16.32
N PRO A 116 9.79 17.33 -17.09
CA PRO A 116 9.00 16.91 -18.25
C PRO A 116 9.82 16.32 -19.41
N THR A 117 11.14 16.31 -19.31
CA THR A 117 12.07 15.75 -20.29
C THR A 117 12.75 14.47 -19.80
N GLU A 118 12.50 14.07 -18.56
CA GLU A 118 13.14 12.92 -17.92
C GLU A 118 12.16 11.73 -17.93
N GLU A 119 12.50 10.68 -18.68
CA GLU A 119 11.70 9.44 -18.69
C GLU A 119 11.52 8.88 -17.28
N GLU A 120 10.43 8.14 -17.08
CA GLU A 120 10.07 7.54 -15.78
C GLU A 120 9.70 8.53 -14.69
N THR A 121 9.29 9.75 -15.05
CA THR A 121 8.82 10.78 -14.14
C THR A 121 7.37 11.18 -14.41
N LEU A 122 6.65 11.62 -13.37
CA LEU A 122 5.25 12.03 -13.50
C LEU A 122 5.07 13.24 -14.43
N LEU A 123 6.00 14.20 -14.41
CA LEU A 123 5.94 15.35 -15.33
C LEU A 123 6.21 14.95 -16.78
N TYR A 124 7.04 13.94 -17.03
CA TYR A 124 7.21 13.40 -18.37
C TYR A 124 5.93 12.71 -18.87
N GLY A 125 5.25 11.96 -18.01
CA GLY A 125 3.92 11.41 -18.32
C GLY A 125 2.91 12.49 -18.72
N LEU A 126 2.91 13.62 -18.00
CA LEU A 126 2.06 14.77 -18.34
C LEU A 126 2.43 15.40 -19.70
N GLU A 127 3.72 15.43 -20.04
CA GLU A 127 4.19 15.91 -21.34
C GLU A 127 3.71 15.02 -22.49
N LEU A 128 3.76 13.69 -22.31
CA LEU A 128 3.29 12.74 -23.30
C LEU A 128 1.80 12.89 -23.59
N LEU A 129 0.99 13.20 -22.57
CA LEU A 129 -0.45 13.38 -22.68
C LEU A 129 -0.86 14.54 -23.63
N LYS A 130 0.03 15.51 -23.87
CA LYS A 130 -0.24 16.62 -24.81
C LYS A 130 -0.56 16.17 -26.23
N LYS A 131 -0.15 14.95 -26.60
CA LYS A 131 -0.32 14.40 -27.95
C LYS A 131 -1.67 13.71 -28.16
N GLU A 132 -2.47 13.55 -27.11
CA GLU A 132 -3.75 12.85 -27.14
C GLU A 132 -4.90 13.83 -27.01
N ASP A 133 -5.86 13.84 -27.93
CA ASP A 133 -6.95 14.82 -27.92
C ASP A 133 -8.16 14.39 -27.07
N GLU A 134 -8.36 13.09 -26.83
CA GLU A 134 -9.51 12.56 -26.09
C GLU A 134 -9.53 12.81 -24.58
N PRO A 135 -8.40 12.79 -23.85
CA PRO A 135 -8.42 12.92 -22.39
C PRO A 135 -8.93 14.29 -21.93
N THR A 136 -9.99 14.28 -21.11
CA THR A 136 -10.61 15.49 -20.52
C THR A 136 -10.37 15.62 -19.02
N LEU A 137 -9.99 14.53 -18.32
CA LEU A 137 -9.63 14.58 -16.90
C LEU A 137 -8.17 14.15 -16.69
N ILE A 138 -7.48 14.73 -15.71
CA ILE A 138 -6.10 14.35 -15.33
C ILE A 138 -6.07 13.91 -13.88
N VAL A 139 -5.50 12.72 -13.64
CA VAL A 139 -5.39 12.10 -12.32
C VAL A 139 -3.98 11.55 -12.10
N PHE A 140 -3.45 11.71 -10.88
CA PHE A 140 -2.12 11.22 -10.48
C PHE A 140 -2.22 10.31 -9.25
N PRO A 141 -2.54 9.02 -9.41
CA PRO A 141 -2.82 8.13 -8.28
C PRO A 141 -1.67 7.95 -7.30
N ASP A 142 -0.42 7.98 -7.77
CA ASP A 142 0.77 7.65 -6.98
C ASP A 142 1.30 8.84 -6.16
N LEU A 143 0.87 10.08 -6.46
CA LEU A 143 1.31 11.28 -5.74
C LEU A 143 1.02 11.20 -4.23
N GLN A 144 -0.11 10.60 -3.85
CA GLN A 144 -0.54 10.46 -2.47
C GLN A 144 0.45 9.71 -1.58
N SER A 145 1.30 8.87 -2.18
CA SER A 145 2.29 8.11 -1.44
C SER A 145 3.49 8.97 -1.12
N LEU A 146 3.90 9.89 -2.01
CA LEU A 146 5.00 10.85 -1.78
C LEU A 146 4.80 11.68 -0.51
N VAL A 147 3.54 11.93 -0.15
CA VAL A 147 3.14 12.65 1.06
C VAL A 147 2.29 11.74 1.96
N PRO A 148 2.92 10.88 2.79
CA PRO A 148 2.20 10.06 3.76
C PRO A 148 1.39 10.95 4.72
N ALA A 149 0.17 10.53 5.03
CA ALA A 149 -0.66 11.22 6.01
C ALA A 149 -0.19 10.90 7.43
N ALA A 150 -0.54 11.74 8.40
CA ALA A 150 -0.23 11.50 9.82
C ALA A 150 -0.76 10.14 10.31
N ALA A 151 -1.91 9.69 9.79
CA ALA A 151 -2.48 8.38 10.09
C ALA A 151 -1.60 7.22 9.56
N ASP A 152 -0.98 7.39 8.39
CA ASP A 152 -0.08 6.39 7.79
C ASP A 152 1.17 6.20 8.67
N VAL A 153 1.73 7.31 9.18
CA VAL A 153 2.87 7.31 10.12
C VAL A 153 2.49 6.66 11.45
N ALA A 154 1.35 7.05 12.02
CA ALA A 154 0.88 6.51 13.30
C ALA A 154 0.65 4.99 13.21
N ALA A 155 0.09 4.50 12.10
CA ALA A 155 -0.11 3.08 11.87
C ALA A 155 1.22 2.30 11.78
N ALA A 156 2.24 2.87 11.13
CA ALA A 156 3.58 2.28 11.04
C ALA A 156 4.33 2.30 12.39
N GLN A 157 4.17 3.37 13.18
CA GLN A 157 4.77 3.46 14.51
C GLN A 157 4.14 2.50 15.53
N ALA A 158 2.83 2.27 15.44
CA ALA A 158 2.10 1.41 16.38
C ALA A 158 2.56 -0.06 16.39
N VAL A 159 3.17 -0.54 15.30
CA VAL A 159 3.66 -1.93 15.20
C VAL A 159 5.09 -2.13 15.69
N VAL A 160 5.89 -1.05 15.81
CA VAL A 160 7.29 -1.12 16.27
C VAL A 160 7.40 -1.76 17.67
N PRO A 161 6.62 -1.35 18.69
CA PRO A 161 6.70 -1.96 20.02
C PRO A 161 6.36 -3.46 20.01
N VAL A 162 5.43 -3.88 19.15
CA VAL A 162 5.07 -5.30 19.02
C VAL A 162 6.25 -6.08 18.45
N ALA A 163 6.90 -5.59 17.39
CA ALA A 163 8.09 -6.22 16.83
C ALA A 163 9.22 -6.33 17.88
N SER A 164 9.53 -5.23 18.57
CA SER A 164 10.59 -5.20 19.59
C SER A 164 10.30 -6.13 20.76
N TYR A 165 9.03 -6.23 21.17
CA TYR A 165 8.61 -7.18 22.18
C TYR A 165 8.88 -8.63 21.73
N HIS A 166 8.54 -8.99 20.49
CA HIS A 166 8.81 -10.34 19.97
C HIS A 166 10.31 -10.65 19.82
N GLU A 167 11.13 -9.66 19.48
CA GLU A 167 12.60 -9.80 19.49
C GLU A 167 13.13 -10.03 20.91
N SER A 168 12.61 -9.31 21.92
CA SER A 168 12.97 -9.53 23.32
C SER A 168 12.60 -10.94 23.78
N VAL A 169 11.39 -11.39 23.45
CA VAL A 169 10.91 -12.76 23.72
C VAL A 169 11.84 -13.80 23.09
N ALA A 170 12.19 -13.64 21.81
CA ALA A 170 13.08 -14.57 21.11
C ALA A 170 14.49 -14.59 21.70
N THR A 171 15.01 -13.42 22.10
CA THR A 171 16.32 -13.28 22.75
C THR A 171 16.34 -14.05 24.07
N LYS A 172 15.32 -13.84 24.91
CA LYS A 172 15.22 -14.50 26.21
C LYS A 172 15.00 -16.00 26.11
N ALA A 173 14.23 -16.44 25.12
CA ALA A 173 14.05 -17.86 24.84
C ALA A 173 15.38 -18.53 24.39
N LYS A 174 16.13 -17.88 23.49
CA LYS A 174 17.45 -18.36 23.04
C LYS A 174 18.45 -18.44 24.21
N GLU A 175 18.51 -17.41 25.06
CA GLU A 175 19.36 -17.41 26.26
C GLU A 175 19.08 -18.64 27.14
N ALA A 176 17.80 -18.93 27.41
CA ALA A 176 17.40 -20.07 28.24
C ALA A 176 17.75 -21.41 27.59
N VAL A 177 17.49 -21.55 26.29
CA VAL A 177 17.78 -22.75 25.51
C VAL A 177 19.28 -23.01 25.43
N GLY A 178 20.10 -21.96 25.24
CA GLY A 178 21.55 -22.06 25.25
C GLY A 178 22.08 -22.56 26.59
N PHE A 179 21.58 -22.01 27.70
CA PHE A 179 21.95 -22.45 29.05
C PHE A 179 21.68 -23.95 29.27
N VAL A 180 20.50 -24.44 28.88
CA VAL A 180 20.16 -25.87 29.02
C VAL A 180 20.99 -26.73 28.06
N THR A 181 21.23 -26.26 26.84
CA THR A 181 22.03 -26.96 25.82
C THR A 181 23.48 -27.14 26.26
N ASP A 182 24.10 -26.11 26.84
CA ASP A 182 25.47 -26.13 27.34
C ASP A 182 25.62 -27.08 28.54
N ALA A 183 24.55 -27.24 29.33
CA ALA A 183 24.50 -28.17 30.45
C ALA A 183 24.40 -29.64 30.04
N VAL A 184 24.17 -29.97 28.75
CA VAL A 184 24.10 -31.35 28.25
C VAL A 184 25.51 -31.97 28.13
N ALA A 185 26.22 -32.01 29.25
CA ALA A 185 27.47 -32.73 29.43
C ALA A 185 27.21 -33.91 30.38
N GLY A 186 27.64 -35.11 30.01
CA GLY A 186 27.44 -36.30 30.84
C GLY A 186 28.40 -37.41 30.47
N ALA A 187 28.80 -38.20 31.48
CA ALA A 187 29.58 -39.42 31.29
C ALA A 187 28.77 -40.51 30.55
N ASP A 188 27.45 -40.50 30.75
CA ASP A 188 26.49 -41.35 30.06
C ASP A 188 25.19 -40.58 29.72
N VAL A 189 24.27 -41.24 29.01
CA VAL A 189 22.99 -40.65 28.58
C VAL A 189 22.13 -40.23 29.77
N LYS A 190 22.11 -41.01 30.86
CA LYS A 190 21.29 -40.72 32.04
C LYS A 190 21.80 -39.47 32.76
N ALA A 191 23.12 -39.35 32.90
CA ALA A 191 23.78 -38.17 33.46
C ALA A 191 23.51 -36.91 32.62
N ALA A 192 23.54 -37.02 31.29
CA ALA A 192 23.25 -35.90 30.40
C ALA A 192 21.79 -35.41 30.54
N VAL A 193 20.81 -36.33 30.63
CA VAL A 193 19.40 -35.98 30.85
C VAL A 193 19.18 -35.33 32.22
N ALA A 194 19.85 -35.84 33.27
CA ALA A 194 19.76 -35.27 34.60
C ALA A 194 20.33 -33.83 34.65
N ALA A 195 21.46 -33.59 33.99
CA ALA A 195 22.06 -32.26 33.91
C ALA A 195 21.14 -31.25 33.19
N ALA A 196 20.53 -31.64 32.07
CA ALA A 196 19.53 -30.82 31.39
C ALA A 196 18.32 -30.51 32.29
N GLY A 197 17.86 -31.49 33.07
CA GLY A 197 16.76 -31.31 34.02
C GLY A 197 17.07 -30.29 35.11
N THR A 198 18.25 -30.38 35.73
CA THR A 198 18.73 -29.41 36.71
C THR A 198 18.84 -28.01 36.12
N ALA A 199 19.37 -27.89 34.90
CA ALA A 199 19.51 -26.62 34.21
C ALA A 199 18.14 -26.00 33.89
N ALA A 200 17.20 -26.77 33.37
CA ALA A 200 15.85 -26.29 33.06
C ALA A 200 15.11 -25.81 34.32
N ALA A 201 15.32 -26.47 35.46
CA ALA A 201 14.69 -26.10 36.74
C ALA A 201 15.13 -24.74 37.29
N THR A 202 16.22 -24.14 36.75
CA THR A 202 16.65 -22.79 37.14
C THR A 202 15.70 -21.69 36.63
N PHE A 203 14.94 -21.97 35.57
CA PHE A 203 13.97 -21.03 34.98
C PHE A 203 12.59 -21.20 35.62
N THR A 204 12.41 -20.59 36.80
CA THR A 204 11.12 -20.61 37.52
C THR A 204 10.27 -19.39 37.16
N VAL A 205 8.94 -19.55 37.13
CA VAL A 205 8.00 -18.45 36.88
C VAL A 205 7.65 -17.81 38.23
N ALA A 206 8.51 -16.90 38.70
CA ALA A 206 8.30 -16.19 39.96
C ALA A 206 7.27 -15.05 39.83
N ASN A 207 7.26 -14.38 38.67
CA ASN A 207 6.22 -13.44 38.26
C ASN A 207 5.70 -13.89 36.89
N PRO A 208 4.39 -14.10 36.71
CA PRO A 208 3.82 -14.60 35.45
C PRO A 208 3.76 -13.51 34.36
N GLY A 209 4.81 -12.69 34.24
CA GLY A 209 5.04 -11.88 33.06
C GLY A 209 5.38 -12.79 31.87
N ASP A 210 5.13 -12.30 30.66
CA ASP A 210 5.28 -13.12 29.45
C ASP A 210 6.72 -13.65 29.24
N LEU A 211 7.76 -12.87 29.62
CA LEU A 211 9.15 -13.25 29.36
C LEU A 211 9.63 -14.43 30.22
N ASP A 212 9.22 -14.49 31.49
CA ASP A 212 9.62 -15.57 32.39
C ASP A 212 8.88 -16.87 32.06
N ILE A 213 7.61 -16.77 31.66
CA ILE A 213 6.84 -17.89 31.12
C ILE A 213 7.54 -18.47 29.88
N VAL A 214 7.91 -17.61 28.93
CA VAL A 214 8.58 -18.06 27.69
C VAL A 214 9.93 -18.70 27.98
N ARG A 215 10.75 -18.13 28.87
CA ARG A 215 12.03 -18.74 29.27
C ARG A 215 11.85 -20.14 29.83
N ALA A 216 10.91 -20.30 30.76
CA ALA A 216 10.62 -21.59 31.38
C ALA A 216 10.14 -22.63 30.33
N GLN A 217 9.23 -22.23 29.44
CA GLN A 217 8.75 -23.09 28.35
C GLN A 217 9.86 -23.46 27.37
N ALA A 218 10.71 -22.51 26.99
CA ALA A 218 11.83 -22.75 26.08
C ALA A 218 12.87 -23.70 26.69
N ALA A 219 13.21 -23.52 27.97
CA ALA A 219 14.08 -24.43 28.71
C ALA A 219 13.48 -25.85 28.78
N GLN A 220 12.18 -25.97 29.04
CA GLN A 220 11.48 -27.25 29.06
C GLN A 220 11.48 -27.94 27.69
N THR A 221 11.38 -27.18 26.60
CA THR A 221 11.42 -27.70 25.22
C THR A 221 12.73 -28.44 24.93
N VAL A 222 13.87 -27.92 25.43
CA VAL A 222 15.17 -28.61 25.33
C VAL A 222 15.18 -29.91 26.13
N LEU A 223 14.67 -29.87 27.36
CA LEU A 223 14.60 -31.05 28.23
C LEU A 223 13.74 -32.16 27.61
N ASP A 224 12.62 -31.81 26.99
CA ASP A 224 11.73 -32.77 26.34
C ASP A 224 12.39 -33.39 25.10
N ALA A 225 13.09 -32.59 24.29
CA ALA A 225 13.87 -33.07 23.15
C ALA A 225 15.00 -34.02 23.59
N VAL A 226 15.72 -33.66 24.66
CA VAL A 226 16.78 -34.47 25.27
C VAL A 226 16.24 -35.81 25.78
N LYS A 227 15.10 -35.81 26.49
CA LYS A 227 14.43 -37.03 26.96
C LYS A 227 13.96 -37.91 25.81
N ALA A 228 13.36 -37.32 24.77
CA ALA A 228 12.92 -38.04 23.60
C ALA A 228 14.09 -38.74 22.89
N ALA A 229 15.22 -38.05 22.71
CA ALA A 229 16.42 -38.64 22.12
C ALA A 229 17.01 -39.77 22.99
N ALA A 230 16.99 -39.62 24.32
CA ALA A 230 17.47 -40.65 25.25
C ALA A 230 16.61 -41.92 25.28
N ALA A 231 15.34 -41.84 24.87
CA ALA A 231 14.42 -42.98 24.81
C ALA A 231 14.64 -43.88 23.58
N VAL A 232 15.42 -43.44 22.60
CA VAL A 232 15.74 -44.22 21.39
C VAL A 232 16.70 -45.36 21.74
N ALA A 233 16.44 -46.57 21.22
CA ALA A 233 17.31 -47.71 21.42
C ALA A 233 18.73 -47.43 20.90
N GLY A 234 19.75 -47.64 21.74
CA GLY A 234 21.14 -47.34 21.38
C GLY A 234 21.51 -45.85 21.44
N ALA A 235 20.71 -45.02 22.12
CA ALA A 235 21.03 -43.60 22.32
C ALA A 235 22.44 -43.40 22.90
N THR A 236 23.10 -42.36 22.42
CA THR A 236 24.42 -41.92 22.88
C THR A 236 24.34 -40.49 23.40
N VAL A 237 25.33 -40.08 24.20
CA VAL A 237 25.46 -38.67 24.63
C VAL A 237 25.51 -37.73 23.43
N ALA A 238 26.13 -38.15 22.32
CA ALA A 238 26.16 -37.37 21.08
C ALA A 238 24.76 -37.15 20.49
N SER A 239 23.92 -38.18 20.41
CA SER A 239 22.54 -38.05 19.92
C SER A 239 21.69 -37.10 20.77
N VAL A 240 21.88 -37.11 22.09
CA VAL A 240 21.19 -36.20 23.02
C VAL A 240 21.65 -34.75 22.83
N LYS A 241 22.96 -34.53 22.66
CA LYS A 241 23.52 -33.20 22.35
C LYS A 241 22.97 -32.64 21.05
N ILE A 242 22.88 -33.46 19.99
CA ILE A 242 22.32 -33.06 18.70
C ILE A 242 20.85 -32.63 18.86
N ALA A 243 20.05 -33.36 19.65
CA ALA A 243 18.66 -32.99 19.89
C ALA A 243 18.54 -31.62 20.57
N ALA A 244 19.36 -31.33 21.59
CA ALA A 244 19.39 -30.02 22.23
C ALA A 244 19.85 -28.90 21.25
N GLN A 245 20.91 -29.16 20.47
CA GLN A 245 21.43 -28.23 19.47
C GLN A 245 20.41 -27.92 18.36
N ASN A 246 19.58 -28.88 17.96
CA ASN A 246 18.49 -28.65 17.00
C ASN A 246 17.46 -27.64 17.54
N VAL A 247 17.12 -27.73 18.84
CA VAL A 247 16.23 -26.77 19.50
C VAL A 247 16.88 -25.39 19.57
N LEU A 248 18.16 -25.30 19.95
CA LEU A 248 18.91 -24.03 19.94
C LEU A 248 18.94 -23.40 18.55
N THR A 249 19.17 -24.20 17.51
CA THR A 249 19.17 -23.74 16.12
C THR A 249 17.80 -23.20 15.69
N ALA A 250 16.70 -23.78 16.17
CA ALA A 250 15.34 -23.28 15.90
C ALA A 250 15.09 -21.91 16.55
N TYR A 251 15.47 -21.73 17.82
CA TYR A 251 15.32 -20.44 18.50
C TYR A 251 16.26 -19.36 17.96
N ASP A 252 17.47 -19.72 17.52
CA ASP A 252 18.38 -18.79 16.85
C ASP A 252 17.82 -18.28 15.52
N LYS A 253 17.17 -19.16 14.76
CA LYS A 253 16.41 -18.81 13.54
C LYS A 253 15.24 -17.88 13.83
N ASP A 254 14.50 -18.11 14.90
CA ASP A 254 13.39 -17.26 15.32
C ASP A 254 13.88 -15.87 15.75
N LEU A 255 14.98 -15.79 16.52
CA LEU A 255 15.62 -14.52 16.88
C LEU A 255 16.07 -13.74 15.64
N THR A 256 16.77 -14.40 14.71
CA THR A 256 17.21 -13.77 13.46
C THR A 256 16.02 -13.17 12.69
N THR A 257 14.91 -13.92 12.63
CA THR A 257 13.69 -13.48 11.95
C THR A 257 13.03 -12.30 12.68
N ALA A 258 12.97 -12.33 14.02
CA ALA A 258 12.42 -11.25 14.82
C ALA A 258 13.25 -9.96 14.69
N SER A 259 14.58 -10.05 14.74
CA SER A 259 15.48 -8.90 14.55
C SER A 259 15.37 -8.30 13.14
N ASP A 260 15.26 -9.13 12.09
CA ASP A 260 15.01 -8.66 10.72
C ASP A 260 13.68 -7.91 10.60
N ILE A 261 12.62 -8.41 11.26
CA ILE A 261 11.31 -7.75 11.28
C ILE A 261 11.40 -6.39 11.98
N VAL A 262 12.05 -6.32 13.15
CA VAL A 262 12.25 -5.04 13.87
C VAL A 262 12.98 -4.04 12.99
N GLY A 263 14.06 -4.46 12.33
CA GLY A 263 14.80 -3.63 11.39
C GLY A 263 13.90 -3.08 10.29
N LYS A 264 13.18 -3.95 9.58
CA LYS A 264 12.29 -3.57 8.46
C LYS A 264 11.15 -2.65 8.88
N VAL A 265 10.45 -2.98 9.95
CA VAL A 265 9.32 -2.16 10.45
C VAL A 265 9.83 -0.79 10.93
N THR A 266 11.00 -0.75 11.57
CA THR A 266 11.63 0.52 11.97
C THR A 266 12.00 1.35 10.75
N THR A 267 12.59 0.76 9.71
CA THR A 267 12.90 1.45 8.45
C THR A 267 11.62 2.01 7.80
N VAL A 268 10.56 1.22 7.69
CA VAL A 268 9.27 1.70 7.17
C VAL A 268 8.76 2.90 7.99
N SER A 269 8.75 2.76 9.32
CA SER A 269 8.29 3.82 10.21
C SER A 269 9.12 5.11 10.07
N THR A 270 10.45 5.01 9.96
CA THR A 270 11.31 6.20 9.82
C THR A 270 11.20 6.84 8.45
N THR A 271 11.10 6.04 7.37
CA THR A 271 10.88 6.55 6.01
C THR A 271 9.54 7.27 5.86
N LEU A 272 8.46 6.73 6.43
CA LEU A 272 7.17 7.43 6.39
C LEU A 272 7.19 8.71 7.22
N ALA A 273 7.81 8.67 8.42
CA ALA A 273 7.94 9.85 9.26
C ALA A 273 8.82 10.94 8.62
N SER A 274 9.86 10.58 7.86
CA SER A 274 10.71 11.57 7.18
C SER A 274 10.02 12.26 6.01
N ARG A 275 9.03 11.61 5.38
CA ARG A 275 8.24 12.18 4.28
C ARG A 275 7.03 12.95 4.79
N ALA A 276 6.44 12.51 5.90
CA ALA A 276 5.30 13.19 6.50
C ALA A 276 5.73 14.54 7.08
N GLY A 277 5.07 15.62 6.64
CA GLY A 277 5.41 16.98 7.09
C GLY A 277 6.67 17.57 6.44
N ASP A 278 7.29 16.88 5.49
CA ASP A 278 8.36 17.47 4.67
C ASP A 278 7.76 18.47 3.67
N LEU A 279 7.87 19.76 4.00
CA LEU A 279 7.33 20.86 3.18
C LEU A 279 8.00 20.98 1.80
N VAL A 280 9.20 20.40 1.62
CA VAL A 280 9.89 20.32 0.32
C VAL A 280 9.24 19.23 -0.52
N ALA A 281 9.17 18.00 -0.01
CA ALA A 281 8.53 16.88 -0.72
C ALA A 281 7.06 17.17 -1.05
N ILE A 282 6.32 17.79 -0.12
CA ILE A 282 4.95 18.26 -0.38
C ILE A 282 4.92 19.31 -1.49
N GLY A 283 5.86 20.25 -1.49
CA GLY A 283 6.00 21.25 -2.55
C GLY A 283 6.27 20.63 -3.92
N GLU A 284 7.13 19.60 -3.98
CA GLU A 284 7.40 18.86 -5.21
C GLU A 284 6.15 18.13 -5.72
N ALA A 285 5.40 17.45 -4.83
CA ALA A 285 4.15 16.79 -5.20
C ALA A 285 3.12 17.79 -5.77
N TYR A 286 2.94 18.95 -5.13
CA TYR A 286 2.06 20.01 -5.64
C TYR A 286 2.57 20.66 -6.92
N SER A 287 3.87 20.60 -7.22
CA SER A 287 4.41 21.10 -8.50
C SER A 287 3.82 20.34 -9.69
N VAL A 288 3.49 19.06 -9.53
CA VAL A 288 2.79 18.25 -10.55
C VAL A 288 1.39 18.78 -10.79
N TYR A 289 0.62 19.03 -9.73
CA TYR A 289 -0.71 19.62 -9.88
C TYR A 289 -0.68 21.01 -10.51
N ASN A 290 0.27 21.86 -10.12
CA ASN A 290 0.44 23.18 -10.75
C ASN A 290 0.73 23.08 -12.25
N LYS A 291 1.63 22.17 -12.64
CA LYS A 291 1.95 21.91 -14.06
C LYS A 291 0.74 21.35 -14.81
N ALA A 292 -0.04 20.47 -14.19
CA ALA A 292 -1.26 19.93 -14.77
C ALA A 292 -2.35 20.99 -14.94
N LEU A 293 -2.51 21.91 -13.98
CA LEU A 293 -3.42 23.05 -14.10
C LEU A 293 -3.00 23.99 -15.22
N ASP A 294 -1.71 24.32 -15.34
CA ASP A 294 -1.20 25.14 -16.43
C ASP A 294 -1.39 24.47 -17.79
N HIS A 295 -1.21 23.15 -17.85
CA HIS A 295 -1.48 22.34 -19.02
C HIS A 295 -2.96 22.43 -19.42
N ALA A 296 -3.85 22.13 -18.48
CA ALA A 296 -5.29 22.21 -18.69
C ALA A 296 -5.76 23.61 -19.09
N GLY A 297 -5.20 24.66 -18.49
CA GLY A 297 -5.53 26.03 -18.82
C GLY A 297 -5.05 26.49 -20.20
N SER A 298 -3.94 25.92 -20.67
CA SER A 298 -3.38 26.22 -22.00
C SER A 298 -4.18 25.58 -23.12
N LEU A 299 -4.59 24.32 -22.96
CA LEU A 299 -5.37 23.58 -23.95
C LEU A 299 -6.88 23.85 -23.87
N LYS A 300 -7.37 24.22 -22.68
CA LYS A 300 -8.77 24.59 -22.39
C LYS A 300 -9.81 23.48 -22.57
N ASP A 301 -9.36 22.24 -22.60
CA ASP A 301 -10.14 21.02 -22.84
C ASP A 301 -9.97 19.97 -21.72
N ARG A 302 -9.08 20.23 -20.73
CA ARG A 302 -8.83 19.32 -19.60
C ARG A 302 -9.20 19.90 -18.26
N PHE A 303 -9.42 19.02 -17.29
CA PHE A 303 -9.73 19.34 -15.91
C PHE A 303 -8.94 18.42 -14.95
N VAL A 304 -8.30 18.99 -13.94
CA VAL A 304 -7.43 18.27 -13.01
C VAL A 304 -8.19 17.89 -11.74
N ILE A 305 -8.18 16.61 -11.40
CA ILE A 305 -8.72 16.13 -10.12
C ILE A 305 -7.55 15.99 -9.16
N MET A 306 -7.54 16.85 -8.14
CA MET A 306 -6.47 16.94 -7.15
C MET A 306 -6.89 16.30 -5.83
N ASP A 307 -5.92 15.67 -5.18
CA ASP A 307 -6.05 15.23 -3.80
C ASP A 307 -5.40 16.27 -2.89
N VAL A 308 -6.02 16.55 -1.73
CA VAL A 308 -5.39 17.38 -0.70
C VAL A 308 -4.28 16.55 -0.02
N LEU A 309 -3.04 16.89 -0.36
CA LEU A 309 -1.82 16.34 0.24
C LEU A 309 -1.37 17.21 1.42
N GLY A 310 -1.16 16.59 2.58
CA GLY A 310 -0.90 17.33 3.83
C GLY A 310 -2.19 17.87 4.45
N ASP A 311 -2.17 19.14 4.86
CA ASP A 311 -3.33 19.85 5.40
C ASP A 311 -3.87 20.90 4.41
N ASP A 312 -5.03 21.47 4.73
CA ASP A 312 -5.73 22.45 3.89
C ASP A 312 -4.92 23.74 3.73
N ALA A 313 -4.21 24.20 4.77
CA ALA A 313 -3.35 25.37 4.69
C ALA A 313 -2.19 25.14 3.70
N THR A 314 -1.56 23.97 3.76
CA THR A 314 -0.47 23.55 2.88
C THR A 314 -0.97 23.46 1.44
N PHE A 315 -2.13 22.84 1.22
CA PHE A 315 -2.79 22.82 -0.10
C PHE A 315 -2.97 24.25 -0.65
N ARG A 316 -3.61 25.14 0.12
CA ARG A 316 -3.89 26.52 -0.29
C ARG A 316 -2.60 27.29 -0.62
N ASN A 317 -1.52 27.04 0.12
CA ASN A 317 -0.25 27.70 -0.09
C ASN A 317 0.53 27.14 -1.30
N LYS A 318 0.44 25.83 -1.55
CA LYS A 318 1.26 25.14 -2.57
C LYS A 318 0.61 25.07 -3.95
N VAL A 319 -0.72 25.12 -4.04
CA VAL A 319 -1.39 25.36 -5.32
C VAL A 319 -1.21 26.82 -5.70
N SER A 320 -0.43 27.09 -6.73
CA SER A 320 0.03 28.42 -7.13
C SER A 320 -0.24 28.77 -8.59
N SER A 321 -0.64 27.80 -9.42
CA SER A 321 -1.07 28.06 -10.81
C SER A 321 -2.18 29.11 -10.85
N LEU A 322 -2.20 29.93 -11.91
CA LEU A 322 -3.29 30.88 -12.18
C LEU A 322 -4.51 30.20 -12.83
N HIS A 323 -4.39 28.93 -13.23
CA HIS A 323 -5.40 28.16 -13.94
C HIS A 323 -6.28 27.32 -13.01
N GLN A 324 -6.49 27.76 -11.77
CA GLN A 324 -7.22 27.02 -10.72
C GLN A 324 -8.66 26.64 -11.10
N LYS A 325 -9.29 27.40 -12.01
CA LYS A 325 -10.63 27.08 -12.54
C LYS A 325 -10.69 25.76 -13.34
N TYR A 326 -9.54 25.20 -13.71
CA TYR A 326 -9.43 23.92 -14.42
C TYR A 326 -9.13 22.75 -13.48
N GLY A 327 -9.41 22.86 -12.18
CA GLY A 327 -9.31 21.71 -11.30
C GLY A 327 -10.23 21.76 -10.09
N ALA A 328 -10.36 20.61 -9.45
CA ALA A 328 -11.10 20.45 -8.19
C ALA A 328 -10.27 19.64 -7.22
N ALA A 329 -10.27 20.05 -5.95
CA ALA A 329 -9.58 19.36 -4.87
C ALA A 329 -10.54 18.56 -4.01
N TYR A 330 -10.12 17.37 -3.60
CA TYR A 330 -10.90 16.45 -2.79
C TYR A 330 -10.12 16.03 -1.55
N TYR A 331 -10.81 16.00 -0.42
CA TYR A 331 -10.34 15.58 0.90
C TYR A 331 -11.50 14.83 1.59
N PRO A 332 -11.28 13.91 2.53
CA PRO A 332 -10.02 13.27 2.91
C PRO A 332 -9.73 12.03 2.05
N LYS A 333 -8.60 11.37 2.34
CA LYS A 333 -8.35 9.99 1.88
C LYS A 333 -9.52 9.07 2.30
N LEU A 334 -9.69 7.98 1.57
CA LEU A 334 -10.76 6.99 1.74
C LEU A 334 -10.18 5.70 2.30
N LYS A 335 -10.78 5.17 3.36
CA LYS A 335 -10.54 3.79 3.82
C LYS A 335 -11.33 2.86 2.92
N THR A 336 -10.64 1.98 2.22
CA THR A 336 -11.29 1.08 1.25
C THR A 336 -11.50 -0.32 1.83
N VAL A 337 -12.32 -1.12 1.16
CA VAL A 337 -12.43 -2.56 1.43
C VAL A 337 -11.37 -3.38 0.68
N LEU A 338 -10.50 -2.72 -0.09
CA LEU A 338 -9.45 -3.38 -0.86
C LEU A 338 -8.39 -3.94 0.09
N SER A 339 -7.96 -5.16 -0.22
CA SER A 339 -6.84 -5.83 0.46
C SER A 339 -5.57 -5.61 -0.35
N TYR A 340 -4.44 -5.46 0.35
CA TYR A 340 -3.14 -5.45 -0.32
C TYR A 340 -2.86 -6.80 -0.98
N ASP A 341 -2.25 -6.76 -2.16
CA ASP A 341 -1.63 -7.94 -2.77
C ASP A 341 -0.34 -8.30 -2.00
N PHE A 342 -0.13 -9.59 -1.74
CA PHE A 342 1.05 -10.10 -1.08
C PHE A 342 1.28 -11.58 -1.42
N LYS A 343 2.51 -12.04 -1.27
CA LYS A 343 2.87 -13.45 -1.48
C LYS A 343 3.16 -14.12 -0.15
N ASP A 344 2.54 -15.27 0.11
CA ASP A 344 2.73 -16.04 1.35
C ASP A 344 4.23 -16.38 1.62
N ALA A 345 5.03 -16.55 0.57
CA ALA A 345 6.48 -16.83 0.69
C ALA A 345 7.29 -15.61 1.20
N ASP A 346 6.79 -14.39 1.00
CA ASP A 346 7.48 -13.16 1.39
C ASP A 346 7.10 -12.73 2.81
N VAL A 347 5.99 -13.24 3.35
CA VAL A 347 5.52 -12.91 4.71
C VAL A 347 6.34 -13.66 5.76
N SER A 348 7.05 -12.90 6.61
CA SER A 348 7.81 -13.45 7.73
C SER A 348 6.92 -13.75 8.94
N VAL A 349 7.21 -14.80 9.70
CA VAL A 349 6.44 -15.25 10.86
C VAL A 349 7.36 -15.37 12.08
N THR A 350 6.88 -14.95 13.25
CA THR A 350 7.53 -15.18 14.55
C THR A 350 6.55 -15.72 15.59
N GLY A 351 7.06 -16.41 16.60
CA GLY A 351 6.24 -17.03 17.66
C GLY A 351 5.63 -18.37 17.26
N ALA A 352 6.15 -19.03 16.23
CA ALA A 352 5.69 -20.33 15.73
C ALA A 352 6.81 -21.39 15.65
N LEU A 353 7.83 -21.28 16.52
CA LEU A 353 8.90 -22.27 16.74
C LEU A 353 9.58 -22.78 15.45
N GLY A 354 10.50 -22.00 14.91
CA GLY A 354 11.33 -22.36 13.74
C GLY A 354 10.64 -22.18 12.38
N ILE A 355 9.34 -21.88 12.36
CA ILE A 355 8.59 -21.54 11.15
C ILE A 355 8.81 -20.05 10.82
N LYS A 356 9.49 -19.79 9.71
CA LYS A 356 9.89 -18.42 9.31
C LYS A 356 8.92 -17.74 8.37
N LYS A 357 8.17 -18.51 7.58
CA LYS A 357 7.36 -17.99 6.48
C LYS A 357 5.92 -18.44 6.59
N LEU A 358 5.01 -17.59 6.11
CA LEU A 358 3.58 -17.90 6.12
C LEU A 358 3.25 -19.11 5.23
N SER A 359 3.98 -19.30 4.13
CA SER A 359 3.88 -20.51 3.28
C SER A 359 4.09 -21.80 4.07
N ASP A 360 5.09 -21.82 4.95
CA ASP A 360 5.47 -22.99 5.74
C ASP A 360 4.49 -23.20 6.91
N LEU A 361 3.98 -22.09 7.47
CA LEU A 361 2.96 -22.12 8.52
C LEU A 361 1.68 -22.82 8.05
N LYS A 362 1.31 -22.69 6.77
CA LYS A 362 0.12 -23.34 6.20
C LYS A 362 0.12 -24.86 6.41
N SER A 363 1.27 -25.49 6.19
CA SER A 363 1.44 -26.94 6.31
C SER A 363 1.60 -27.39 7.76
N ALA A 364 2.20 -26.54 8.60
CA ALA A 364 2.49 -26.88 9.99
C ALA A 364 1.32 -26.60 10.95
N ASN A 365 0.59 -25.51 10.76
CA ASN A 365 -0.56 -25.12 11.57
C ASN A 365 -1.54 -24.27 10.76
N SER A 366 -2.55 -24.93 10.20
CA SER A 366 -3.55 -24.28 9.34
C SER A 366 -4.40 -23.24 10.09
N GLU A 367 -4.68 -23.43 11.37
CA GLU A 367 -5.44 -22.47 12.17
C GLU A 367 -4.69 -21.15 12.34
N LEU A 368 -3.41 -21.21 12.75
CA LEU A 368 -2.56 -20.03 12.86
C LEU A 368 -2.32 -19.36 11.51
N TYR A 369 -2.24 -20.14 10.43
CA TYR A 369 -2.17 -19.60 9.07
C TYR A 369 -3.41 -18.75 8.72
N TYR A 370 -4.62 -19.22 9.00
CA TYR A 370 -5.83 -18.45 8.71
C TYR A 370 -5.98 -17.23 9.63
N GLN A 371 -5.57 -17.33 10.89
CA GLN A 371 -5.50 -16.17 11.79
C GLN A 371 -4.50 -15.12 11.27
N ALA A 372 -3.33 -15.55 10.79
CA ALA A 372 -2.34 -14.69 10.17
C ALA A 372 -2.89 -13.98 8.92
N LYS A 373 -3.56 -14.72 8.01
CA LYS A 373 -4.21 -14.11 6.84
C LYS A 373 -5.28 -13.11 7.22
N LYS A 374 -6.09 -13.40 8.24
CA LYS A 374 -7.11 -12.47 8.74
C LYS A 374 -6.49 -11.19 9.29
N ALA A 375 -5.39 -11.30 10.05
CA ALA A 375 -4.67 -10.15 10.57
C ALA A 375 -4.07 -9.29 9.45
N ILE A 376 -3.56 -9.89 8.38
CA ILE A 376 -3.06 -9.18 7.19
C ILE A 376 -4.22 -8.51 6.44
N ALA A 377 -5.33 -9.20 6.22
CA ALA A 377 -6.51 -8.67 5.52
C ALA A 377 -7.16 -7.47 6.26
N ALA A 378 -6.97 -7.37 7.57
CA ALA A 378 -7.40 -6.20 8.35
C ALA A 378 -6.56 -4.93 8.04
N LYS A 379 -5.42 -5.06 7.37
CA LYS A 379 -4.65 -3.94 6.83
C LYS A 379 -5.21 -3.60 5.45
N GLN A 380 -6.17 -2.68 5.41
CA GLN A 380 -6.81 -2.25 4.18
C GLN A 380 -6.01 -1.16 3.45
N VAL A 381 -6.23 -1.06 2.14
CA VAL A 381 -5.64 0.02 1.34
C VAL A 381 -6.37 1.33 1.66
N VAL A 382 -5.61 2.38 1.94
CA VAL A 382 -6.12 3.75 2.05
C VAL A 382 -5.73 4.49 0.78
N LEU A 383 -6.70 5.11 0.11
CA LEU A 383 -6.51 5.78 -1.18
C LEU A 383 -7.04 7.19 -1.16
N ALA A 384 -6.38 8.08 -1.89
CA ALA A 384 -6.89 9.41 -2.16
C ALA A 384 -8.12 9.36 -3.10
N PRO A 385 -9.08 10.28 -2.93
CA PRO A 385 -10.38 10.23 -3.59
C PRO A 385 -10.37 10.47 -5.10
N SER A 386 -9.31 11.07 -5.67
CA SER A 386 -9.27 11.52 -7.06
C SER A 386 -9.71 10.47 -8.08
N SER A 387 -9.29 9.22 -7.92
CA SER A 387 -9.62 8.14 -8.86
C SER A 387 -11.06 7.66 -8.73
N ALA A 388 -11.61 7.63 -7.52
CA ALA A 388 -13.02 7.36 -7.31
C ALA A 388 -13.90 8.48 -7.88
N MET A 389 -13.49 9.73 -7.65
CA MET A 389 -14.19 10.91 -8.18
C MET A 389 -14.13 10.99 -9.70
N ALA A 390 -13.03 10.60 -10.34
CA ALA A 390 -12.98 10.47 -11.79
C ALA A 390 -14.04 9.49 -12.32
N GLY A 391 -14.29 8.40 -11.60
CA GLY A 391 -15.35 7.44 -11.90
C GLY A 391 -16.73 8.09 -11.75
N VAL A 392 -16.96 8.82 -10.65
CA VAL A 392 -18.21 9.54 -10.41
C VAL A 392 -18.47 10.59 -11.48
N TYR A 393 -17.45 11.31 -11.95
CA TYR A 393 -17.59 12.25 -13.07
C TYR A 393 -18.06 11.52 -14.33
N ALA A 394 -17.39 10.43 -14.71
CA ALA A 394 -17.78 9.61 -15.86
C ALA A 394 -19.22 9.08 -15.73
N GLN A 395 -19.60 8.61 -14.53
CA GLN A 395 -20.93 8.10 -14.26
C GLN A 395 -22.01 9.18 -14.38
N VAL A 396 -21.80 10.34 -13.75
CA VAL A 396 -22.79 11.42 -13.71
C VAL A 396 -22.93 12.05 -15.09
N ASP A 397 -21.83 12.27 -15.81
CA ASP A 397 -21.84 12.79 -17.17
C ASP A 397 -22.61 11.86 -18.12
N GLY A 398 -22.36 10.55 -18.04
CA GLY A 398 -23.00 9.55 -18.89
C GLY A 398 -24.49 9.33 -18.60
N THR A 399 -24.95 9.63 -17.37
CA THR A 399 -26.34 9.34 -16.94
C THR A 399 -27.23 10.58 -16.79
N ALA A 400 -26.67 11.70 -16.35
CA ALA A 400 -27.40 12.93 -16.05
C ALA A 400 -26.91 14.14 -16.86
N GLY A 401 -25.78 14.00 -17.58
CA GLY A 401 -25.17 15.05 -18.40
C GLY A 401 -24.24 15.98 -17.64
N VAL A 402 -23.31 16.61 -18.37
CA VAL A 402 -22.22 17.46 -17.85
C VAL A 402 -22.67 18.67 -17.03
N TRP A 403 -23.93 19.10 -17.17
CA TRP A 403 -24.50 20.22 -16.41
C TRP A 403 -24.90 19.82 -14.99
N LYS A 404 -24.91 18.53 -14.67
CA LYS A 404 -25.22 18.04 -13.33
C LYS A 404 -23.96 17.95 -12.49
N SER A 405 -23.98 18.57 -11.31
CA SER A 405 -22.87 18.49 -10.37
C SER A 405 -22.58 17.03 -9.96
N PRO A 406 -21.32 16.57 -10.00
CA PRO A 406 -20.91 15.22 -9.61
C PRO A 406 -20.82 15.08 -8.08
N ALA A 407 -21.96 15.24 -7.40
CA ALA A 407 -22.10 15.21 -5.95
C ALA A 407 -23.34 14.41 -5.53
N ASN A 408 -23.44 14.04 -4.24
CA ASN A 408 -24.49 13.18 -3.69
C ASN A 408 -24.55 11.77 -4.32
N VAL A 409 -23.38 11.24 -4.71
CA VAL A 409 -23.23 9.87 -5.23
C VAL A 409 -22.50 9.04 -4.17
N GLY A 410 -23.00 7.85 -3.88
CA GLY A 410 -22.34 6.91 -2.98
C GLY A 410 -21.08 6.32 -3.63
N LEU A 411 -19.99 6.23 -2.88
CA LEU A 411 -18.74 5.65 -3.38
C LEU A 411 -18.70 4.14 -3.13
N ASN A 412 -18.42 3.37 -4.18
CA ASN A 412 -18.17 1.94 -4.12
C ASN A 412 -16.74 1.64 -3.65
N LEU A 413 -16.57 0.48 -3.01
CA LEU A 413 -15.31 0.00 -2.41
C LEU A 413 -14.77 0.86 -1.26
N VAL A 414 -15.55 1.81 -0.75
CA VAL A 414 -15.21 2.68 0.38
C VAL A 414 -15.96 2.20 1.62
N ASP A 415 -15.25 2.03 2.72
CA ASP A 415 -15.84 1.77 4.04
C ASP A 415 -16.17 3.10 4.75
N ALA A 416 -15.20 4.02 4.79
CA ALA A 416 -15.37 5.32 5.43
C ALA A 416 -14.31 6.35 4.96
N PRO A 417 -14.55 7.65 5.12
CA PRO A 417 -13.48 8.64 5.02
C PRO A 417 -12.42 8.41 6.12
N ALA A 418 -11.16 8.69 5.80
CA ALA A 418 -10.04 8.53 6.72
C ALA A 418 -10.13 9.48 7.91
N VAL A 419 -10.72 10.66 7.69
CA VAL A 419 -11.00 11.68 8.69
C VAL A 419 -12.49 11.99 8.66
N LYS A 420 -13.14 12.03 9.84
CA LYS A 420 -14.53 12.48 9.93
C LYS A 420 -14.53 14.01 9.97
N ILE A 421 -15.35 14.63 9.13
CA ILE A 421 -15.44 16.08 8.98
C ILE A 421 -16.84 16.51 9.41
N SER A 422 -16.92 17.46 10.32
CA SER A 422 -18.18 18.08 10.73
C SER A 422 -18.60 19.15 9.73
N ASN A 423 -19.90 19.51 9.72
CA ASN A 423 -20.41 20.58 8.86
C ASN A 423 -19.63 21.90 9.03
N LYS A 424 -19.22 22.24 10.26
CA LYS A 424 -18.44 23.45 10.54
C LYS A 424 -17.05 23.41 9.92
N GLU A 425 -16.39 22.25 9.97
CA GLU A 425 -15.09 22.07 9.31
C GLU A 425 -15.24 22.09 7.79
N GLN A 426 -16.30 21.49 7.26
CA GLN A 426 -16.62 21.51 5.83
C GLN A 426 -16.87 22.94 5.31
N ASP A 427 -17.59 23.78 6.06
CA ASP A 427 -17.83 25.18 5.68
C ASP A 427 -16.50 25.96 5.50
N LEU A 428 -15.52 25.69 6.37
CA LEU A 428 -14.18 26.31 6.29
C LEU A 428 -13.34 25.76 5.12
N LEU A 429 -13.56 24.50 4.73
CA LEU A 429 -12.89 23.90 3.58
C LEU A 429 -13.47 24.41 2.25
N ASN A 430 -14.80 24.51 2.17
CA ASN A 430 -15.54 24.79 0.95
C ASN A 430 -15.56 26.27 0.57
N VAL A 431 -15.50 27.19 1.54
CA VAL A 431 -15.48 28.64 1.28
C VAL A 431 -14.16 29.25 1.75
N ASP A 432 -13.33 29.63 0.79
CA ASP A 432 -12.10 30.37 1.06
C ASP A 432 -12.29 31.85 0.78
N ALA A 433 -12.45 32.64 1.84
CA ALA A 433 -12.62 34.09 1.72
C ALA A 433 -11.34 34.81 1.25
N VAL A 434 -10.18 34.15 1.22
CA VAL A 434 -8.87 34.78 0.97
C VAL A 434 -8.25 34.32 -0.35
N ALA A 435 -8.06 33.01 -0.56
CA ALA A 435 -7.37 32.52 -1.75
C ALA A 435 -8.30 31.94 -2.83
N GLY A 436 -9.61 31.81 -2.57
CA GLY A 436 -10.59 31.28 -3.53
C GLY A 436 -10.42 29.80 -3.88
N LYS A 437 -9.66 29.03 -3.08
CA LYS A 437 -9.29 27.64 -3.37
C LYS A 437 -10.16 26.64 -2.59
N SER A 438 -11.36 26.38 -3.05
CA SER A 438 -12.28 25.47 -2.35
C SER A 438 -11.80 24.00 -2.33
N ILE A 439 -12.08 23.31 -1.23
CA ILE A 439 -11.83 21.87 -1.05
C ILE A 439 -13.17 21.16 -0.86
N ASN A 440 -13.41 20.11 -1.66
CA ASN A 440 -14.60 19.27 -1.54
C ASN A 440 -14.34 18.18 -0.49
N ALA A 441 -15.25 18.04 0.47
CA ALA A 441 -15.12 17.19 1.65
C ALA A 441 -16.40 16.43 2.00
#